data_AF-A0A7Y2VNL2-F1
#
_entry.id   AF-A0A7Y2VNL2-F1
#
_cell.length_a   1.000
_cell.length_b   1.000
_cell.length_c   1.000
_cell.angle_alpha   90.00
_cell.angle_beta   90.00
_cell.angle_gamma   90.00
#
_symmetry.space_group_name_H-M   'P 1'
#
loop_
_entity.id
_entity.type
_entity.pdbx_description
1 polymer ?
#
loop_
_entity_poly.entity_id
_entity_poly.type
_entity_poly.pdbx_seq_one_letter_code
_entity_poly.pdbx_strand_id
1 'polypeptide(L)' 'IVPVMLYDAKLAQEMARQLLEKGIYVIGFFFPVVPKEKARIRVQLSAAHTPEQIDKAITAFTEVGKELNVV' A
#
# COMPACT_ATOMS: atom_id res chain seq x y z
N ILE A 1 -7.77 -1.95 -10.63
CA ILE A 1 -6.83 -1.17 -9.78
C ILE A 1 -7.56 -0.87 -8.48
N VAL A 2 -6.93 -1.10 -7.33
CA VAL A 2 -7.51 -0.88 -6.00
C VAL A 2 -6.70 0.19 -5.26
N PRO A 3 -7.24 1.40 -5.03
CA PRO A 3 -6.54 2.42 -4.26
C PRO A 3 -6.72 2.19 -2.75
N VAL A 4 -5.61 2.24 -2.00
CA VAL A 4 -5.61 2.29 -0.53
C VAL A 4 -5.33 3.74 -0.12
N MET A 5 -6.35 4.42 0.38
CA MET A 5 -6.27 5.85 0.70
C MET A 5 -5.60 6.07 2.05
N LEU A 6 -4.55 6.89 2.08
CA LEU A 6 -3.82 7.24 3.30
C LEU A 6 -3.89 8.73 3.61
N TYR A 7 -4.19 9.55 2.60
CA TYR A 7 -4.34 11.01 2.66
C TYR A 7 -3.09 11.78 3.12
N ASP A 8 -2.10 11.14 3.71
CA ASP A 8 -0.80 11.73 4.07
C ASP A 8 0.36 11.14 3.24
N ALA A 9 1.25 12.00 2.79
CA ALA A 9 2.35 11.61 1.90
C ALA A 9 3.45 10.82 2.64
N LYS A 10 3.77 11.19 3.89
CA LYS A 10 4.79 10.48 4.67
C LYS A 10 4.29 9.10 5.07
N LEU A 11 3.03 9.01 5.48
CA LEU A 11 2.36 7.75 5.78
C LEU A 11 2.36 6.82 4.56
N ALA A 12 2.09 7.33 3.36
CA ALA A 12 2.13 6.55 2.13
C ALA A 12 3.54 6.05 1.75
N GLN A 13 4.57 6.87 1.97
CA GLN A 13 5.97 6.46 1.77
C GLN A 13 6.38 5.38 2.76
N GLU A 14 6.05 5.57 4.03
CA GLU A 14 6.41 4.66 5.11
C GLU A 14 5.72 3.30 4.96
N MET A 15 4.42 3.30 4.65
CA MET A 15 3.68 2.07 4.38
C MET A 15 4.27 1.31 3.19
N ALA A 16 4.64 2.01 2.12
CA ALA A 16 5.28 1.36 0.96
C ALA A 16 6.65 0.77 1.30
N ARG A 17 7.45 1.45 2.14
CA ARG A 17 8.74 0.96 2.63
C ARG A 17 8.59 -0.32 3.45
N GLN A 18 7.70 -0.33 4.44
CA GLN A 18 7.48 -1.49 5.31
C GLN A 18 6.88 -2.69 4.54
N LEU A 19 5.97 -2.43 3.59
CA LEU A 19 5.43 -3.49 2.72
C LEU A 19 6.53 -4.12 1.85
N LEU A 20 7.46 -3.30 1.34
CA LEU A 20 8.60 -3.82 0.59
C LEU A 20 9.49 -4.72 1.45
N GLU A 21 9.71 -4.37 2.72
CA GLU A 21 10.44 -5.22 3.68
C GLU A 21 9.75 -6.57 3.93
N LYS A 22 8.41 -6.60 3.88
CA LYS A 22 7.61 -7.84 3.91
C LYS A 22 7.52 -8.55 2.55
N GLY A 23 8.24 -8.08 1.55
CA GLY A 23 8.31 -8.65 0.20
C GLY A 23 7.09 -8.33 -0.68
N ILE A 24 6.35 -7.28 -0.38
CA ILE A 24 5.21 -6.79 -1.15
C ILE A 24 5.59 -5.45 -1.80
N TYR A 25 5.95 -5.48 -3.07
CA TYR A 25 6.33 -4.27 -3.80
C TYR A 25 5.10 -3.46 -4.22
N VAL A 26 4.98 -2.26 -3.67
CA VAL A 26 3.90 -1.31 -3.97
C VAL A 26 4.45 0.11 -4.06
N ILE A 27 3.73 0.98 -4.76
CA ILE A 27 4.11 2.38 -4.94
C ILE A 27 3.06 3.29 -4.31
N GLY A 28 3.53 4.15 -3.40
CA GLY A 28 2.77 5.28 -2.89
C GLY A 28 2.72 6.41 -3.91
N PHE A 29 1.53 6.95 -4.16
CA PHE A 29 1.27 8.12 -4.97
C PHE A 29 1.02 9.30 -4.05
N PHE A 30 1.80 10.37 -4.21
CA PHE A 30 1.68 11.63 -3.49
C PHE A 30 2.01 12.78 -4.44
N PHE A 31 1.92 14.03 -3.97
CA PHE A 31 2.23 15.22 -4.78
C PHE A 31 3.64 15.13 -5.37
N PRO A 32 3.86 15.45 -6.66
CA PRO A 32 2.94 16.12 -7.60
C PRO A 32 2.01 15.18 -8.40
N VAL A 33 2.13 13.86 -8.24
CA VAL A 33 1.40 12.88 -9.07
C VAL A 33 -0.09 12.83 -8.72
N VAL A 34 -0.43 13.09 -7.45
CA VAL A 34 -1.81 13.31 -6.99
C VAL A 34 -1.86 14.61 -6.19
N PRO A 35 -3.03 15.27 -6.06
CA PRO A 35 -3.17 16.45 -5.22
C PRO A 35 -2.65 16.22 -3.80
N LYS A 36 -2.22 17.30 -3.14
CA LYS A 36 -1.90 17.27 -1.71
C LYS A 36 -3.08 16.71 -0.93
N GLU A 37 -2.78 16.05 0.18
CA GLU A 37 -3.76 15.41 1.06
C GLU A 37 -4.58 14.28 0.41
N LYS A 38 -4.20 13.82 -0.78
CA LYS A 38 -4.84 12.70 -1.49
C LYS A 38 -3.86 11.55 -1.75
N ALA A 39 -2.85 11.43 -0.90
CA ALA A 39 -1.86 10.37 -0.99
C ALA A 39 -2.51 8.99 -0.84
N ARG A 40 -2.03 8.00 -1.61
CA ARG A 40 -2.61 6.66 -1.66
C ARG A 40 -1.62 5.63 -2.19
N ILE A 41 -1.75 4.38 -1.80
CA ILE A 41 -1.06 3.27 -2.45
C ILE A 41 -1.95 2.74 -3.59
N ARG A 42 -1.36 2.48 -4.76
CA ARG A 42 -2.07 1.89 -5.90
C ARG A 42 -1.75 0.40 -5.99
N VAL A 43 -2.71 -0.44 -5.63
CA VAL A 43 -2.60 -1.90 -5.79
C VAL A 43 -3.12 -2.29 -7.17
N GLN A 44 -2.34 -3.10 -7.88
CA GLN A 44 -2.67 -3.59 -9.22
C GLN A 44 -2.72 -5.10 -9.19
N LEU A 45 -3.93 -5.64 -9.38
CA LEU A 45 -4.16 -7.06 -9.49
C LEU A 45 -3.97 -7.49 -10.96
N SER A 46 -3.40 -8.67 -11.13
CA SER A 46 -3.20 -9.34 -12.41
C SER A 46 -3.65 -10.79 -12.27
N ALA A 47 -4.18 -11.37 -13.34
CA ALA A 47 -4.58 -12.79 -13.39
C ALA A 47 -3.40 -13.76 -13.13
N ALA A 48 -2.16 -13.27 -13.23
CA ALA A 48 -0.98 -14.05 -12.89
C ALA A 48 -0.76 -14.25 -11.37
N HIS A 49 -1.49 -13.52 -10.52
CA HIS A 49 -1.36 -13.72 -9.07
C HIS A 49 -2.14 -14.95 -8.61
N THR A 50 -1.54 -15.75 -7.74
CA THR A 50 -2.22 -16.88 -7.11
C THR A 50 -2.98 -16.44 -5.85
N PRO A 51 -4.01 -17.19 -5.40
CA PRO A 51 -4.71 -16.88 -4.15
C PRO A 51 -3.77 -16.70 -2.95
N GLU A 52 -2.73 -17.53 -2.84
CA GLU A 52 -1.77 -17.47 -1.73
C GLU A 52 -0.94 -16.18 -1.75
N GLN A 53 -0.63 -15.65 -2.94
CA GLN A 53 0.03 -14.35 -3.07
C GLN A 53 -0.89 -13.22 -2.62
N ILE A 54 -2.19 -13.32 -2.89
CA ILE A 54 -3.19 -12.36 -2.44
C ILE A 54 -3.32 -12.41 -0.91
N ASP A 55 -3.42 -13.60 -0.32
CA ASP A 55 -3.50 -13.77 1.14
C ASP A 55 -2.26 -13.23 1.85
N LYS A 56 -1.06 -13.48 1.28
CA LYS A 56 0.19 -12.90 1.79
C LYS A 56 0.15 -11.38 1.73
N ALA A 57 -0.32 -10.80 0.63
CA ALA A 57 -0.43 -9.35 0.50
C ALA A 57 -1.41 -8.78 1.53
N ILE A 58 -2.60 -9.36 1.67
CA ILE A 58 -3.62 -8.94 2.65
C ILE A 58 -3.05 -8.97 4.07
N THR A 59 -2.36 -10.06 4.44
CA THR A 59 -1.72 -10.21 5.76
C THR A 59 -0.69 -9.10 6.00
N ALA A 60 0.22 -8.87 5.04
CA ALA A 60 1.23 -7.81 5.15
C ALA A 60 0.61 -6.41 5.25
N PHE A 61 -0.40 -6.11 4.43
CA PHE A 61 -1.14 -4.84 4.50
C PHE A 61 -1.84 -4.63 5.84
N THR A 62 -2.40 -5.69 6.42
CA THR A 62 -3.09 -5.64 7.71
C THR A 62 -2.10 -5.40 8.86
N GLU A 63 -0.95 -6.10 8.86
CA GLU A 63 0.09 -5.91 9.87
C GLU A 63 0.66 -4.49 9.83
N VAL A 64 1.12 -4.04 8.66
CA VAL A 64 1.67 -2.69 8.49
C VAL A 64 0.62 -1.62 8.79
N GLY A 65 -0.64 -1.83 8.36
CA GLY A 65 -1.74 -0.91 8.63
C GLY A 65 -1.98 -0.71 10.14
N LYS A 66 -1.89 -1.78 10.94
CA LYS A 66 -2.00 -1.71 12.41
C LYS A 66 -0.80 -1.01 13.04
N GLU A 67 0.42 -1.36 12.60
CA GLU A 67 1.65 -0.73 13.10
C GLU A 67 1.65 0.79 12.86
N LEU A 68 1.07 1.23 11.74
CA LEU A 68 0.93 2.64 11.37
C LEU A 68 -0.36 3.31 11.86
N ASN A 69 -1.20 2.61 12.64
CA ASN A 69 -2.48 3.09 13.17
C ASN A 69 -3.46 3.62 12.11
N VAL A 70 -3.56 2.91 10.98
CA VAL A 70 -4.47 3.25 9.87
C VAL A 70 -5.79 2.45 9.94
N VAL A 71 -5.75 1.27 10.60
CA VAL A 71 -6.86 0.33 10.78
C VAL A 71 -6.92 -0.17 12.21
#